data_AF-A0AA39YH70-F1
#
_entry.id   AF-A0AA39YH70-F1
#
_cell.length_a   1.000
_cell.length_b   1.000
_cell.length_c   1.000
_cell.angle_alpha   90.00
_cell.angle_beta   90.00
_cell.angle_gamma   90.00
#
_symmetry.space_group_name_H-M   'P 1'
#
loop_
_entity.id
_entity.type
_entity.pdbx_description
1 polymer ?
#
loop_
_entity_poly.entity_id
_entity_poly.type
_entity_poly.pdbx_seq_one_letter_code
_entity_poly.pdbx_strand_id
1 'polypeptide(L)'
;MASTLPTKTDILTSYRHLLRAALRAVHYAHPQRFVVRDVMREAFRDAKAIGTYDRKRIRNTIFFLNTAAREAGLETDILKNLVRVAWERRNLRGRRDWHVLMKEKEMEGRKKKNLLPDPIKGREYEHYERTIAMLNDMMELCLR
;
A
#
# COMPACT_ATOMS: atom_id res chain seq x y z
N MET A 1 -20.18 22.81 10.69
CA MET A 1 -19.39 21.81 11.44
C MET A 1 -17.92 22.10 11.17
N ALA A 2 -17.20 22.67 12.14
CA ALA A 2 -15.84 23.18 11.91
C ALA A 2 -14.86 22.03 11.59
N SER A 3 -14.28 22.06 10.39
CA SER A 3 -13.13 21.22 10.04
C SER A 3 -11.89 21.77 10.76
N THR A 4 -11.67 21.34 12.00
CA THR A 4 -10.41 21.61 12.69
C THR A 4 -9.31 20.88 11.95
N LEU A 5 -8.32 21.62 11.44
CA LEU A 5 -7.13 21.04 10.81
C LEU A 5 -6.51 19.99 11.74
N PRO A 6 -6.08 18.83 11.21
CA PRO A 6 -5.54 17.76 12.03
C PRO A 6 -4.28 18.21 12.75
N THR A 7 -4.23 18.00 14.06
CA THR A 7 -3.02 18.25 14.83
C THR A 7 -2.00 17.14 14.57
N LYS A 8 -0.70 17.43 14.77
CA LYS A 8 0.36 16.41 14.65
C LYS A 8 0.11 15.20 15.58
N THR A 9 -0.46 15.46 16.75
CA THR A 9 -0.87 14.44 17.72
C THR A 9 -1.98 13.54 17.20
N ASP A 10 -2.95 14.07 16.46
CA ASP A 10 -4.02 13.29 15.85
C ASP A 10 -3.48 12.34 14.79
N ILE A 11 -2.54 12.82 13.97
CA ILE A 11 -1.89 12.02 12.93
C ILE A 11 -1.10 10.87 13.55
N LEU A 12 -0.27 11.15 14.56
CA LEU A 12 0.50 10.11 15.27
C LEU A 12 -0.40 9.08 15.96
N THR A 13 -1.50 9.53 16.54
CA THR A 13 -2.47 8.65 17.20
C THR A 13 -3.14 7.75 16.18
N SER A 14 -3.60 8.34 15.06
CA SER A 14 -4.20 7.62 13.93
C SER A 14 -3.25 6.56 13.35
N TYR A 15 -1.99 6.93 13.12
CA TYR A 15 -0.94 6.01 12.67
C TYR A 15 -0.80 4.80 13.61
N ARG A 16 -0.72 5.04 14.93
CA ARG A 16 -0.57 3.96 15.92
C ARG A 16 -1.77 3.02 15.95
N HIS A 17 -2.99 3.55 15.82
CA HIS A 17 -4.20 2.73 15.79
C HIS A 17 -4.28 1.89 14.51
N LEU A 18 -4.02 2.49 13.36
CA LEU A 18 -4.01 1.77 12.07
C LEU A 18 -2.93 0.70 12.03
N LEU A 19 -1.71 1.00 12.47
CA LEU A 19 -0.62 0.04 12.49
C LEU A 19 -0.96 -1.17 13.38
N ARG A 20 -1.51 -0.94 14.58
CA ARG A 20 -1.91 -2.03 15.48
C ARG A 20 -3.04 -2.87 14.90
N ALA A 21 -4.06 -2.23 14.31
CA ALA A 21 -5.16 -2.93 13.67
C ALA A 21 -4.68 -3.78 12.48
N ALA A 22 -3.82 -3.22 11.63
CA ALA A 22 -3.29 -3.92 10.46
C ALA A 22 -2.39 -5.11 10.83
N LEU A 23 -1.56 -4.97 11.88
CA LEU A 23 -0.74 -6.09 12.37
C LEU A 23 -1.59 -7.23 12.95
N ARG A 24 -2.68 -6.89 13.66
CA ARG A 24 -3.65 -7.89 14.14
C ARG A 24 -4.38 -8.58 13.00
N ALA A 25 -4.79 -7.82 11.98
CA ALA A 25 -5.49 -8.35 10.80
C ALA A 25 -4.64 -9.35 10.00
N VAL A 26 -3.33 -9.18 10.02
CA VAL A 26 -2.34 -10.10 9.42
C VAL A 26 -1.89 -11.20 10.38
N HIS A 27 -2.45 -11.25 11.59
CA HIS A 27 -2.06 -12.18 12.66
C HIS A 27 -0.54 -12.19 12.93
N TYR A 28 0.13 -11.05 12.73
CA TYR A 28 1.58 -10.92 12.86
C TYR A 28 2.40 -11.92 12.02
N ALA A 29 1.82 -12.46 10.93
CA ALA A 29 2.45 -13.47 10.09
C ALA A 29 3.69 -12.93 9.36
N HIS A 30 4.67 -13.82 9.14
CA HIS A 30 5.84 -13.54 8.32
C HIS A 30 5.58 -13.96 6.87
N PRO A 31 5.94 -13.19 5.83
CA PRO A 31 6.61 -11.87 5.81
C PRO A 31 5.65 -10.66 5.90
N GLN A 32 4.35 -10.92 5.95
CA GLN A 32 3.28 -9.93 5.79
C GLN A 32 3.35 -8.77 6.81
N ARG A 33 3.73 -9.04 8.07
CA ARG A 33 3.91 -8.01 9.11
C ARG A 33 4.89 -6.90 8.69
N PHE A 34 5.94 -7.25 7.95
CA PHE A 34 6.96 -6.29 7.51
C PHE A 34 6.47 -5.46 6.34
N VAL A 35 5.68 -6.06 5.46
CA VAL A 35 5.05 -5.39 4.31
C VAL A 35 4.08 -4.33 4.81
N VAL A 36 3.15 -4.72 5.69
CA VAL A 36 2.16 -3.80 6.28
C VAL A 36 2.84 -2.64 7.00
N ARG A 37 3.85 -2.93 7.83
CA ARG A 37 4.60 -1.89 8.54
C ARG A 37 5.20 -0.87 7.58
N ASP A 38 5.78 -1.33 6.50
CA ASP A 38 6.51 -0.46 5.58
C ASP A 38 5.55 0.33 4.68
N VAL A 39 4.43 -0.27 4.24
CA VAL A 39 3.32 0.45 3.57
C VAL A 39 2.77 1.56 4.48
N MET A 40 2.53 1.27 5.76
CA MET A 40 2.06 2.28 6.73
C MET A 40 3.09 3.39 6.94
N ARG A 41 4.39 3.06 6.97
CA ARG A 41 5.45 4.07 7.09
C ARG A 41 5.51 4.97 5.86
N GLU A 42 5.40 4.40 4.67
CA GLU A 42 5.39 5.15 3.42
C GLU A 42 4.18 6.07 3.32
N ALA A 43 2.98 5.55 3.61
CA ALA A 43 1.73 6.30 3.56
C ALA A 43 1.72 7.54 4.48
N PHE A 44 2.31 7.43 5.68
CA PHE A 44 2.37 8.54 6.64
C PHE A 44 3.60 9.44 6.49
N ARG A 45 4.60 9.04 5.69
CA ARG A 45 5.81 9.82 5.44
C ARG A 45 5.65 10.79 4.27
N ASP A 46 4.77 10.48 3.32
CA ASP A 46 4.43 11.38 2.22
C ASP A 46 3.88 12.72 2.76
N ALA A 47 4.48 13.86 2.36
CA ALA A 47 4.06 15.20 2.79
C ALA A 47 2.59 15.53 2.44
N LYS A 48 1.98 14.78 1.52
CA LYS A 48 0.57 14.87 1.15
C LYS A 48 -0.38 14.28 2.20
N ALA A 49 0.12 13.47 3.14
CA ALA A 49 -0.69 12.80 4.17
C ALA A 49 -1.44 13.78 5.09
N ILE A 50 -0.94 15.02 5.23
CA ILE A 50 -1.60 16.08 6.00
C ILE A 50 -2.83 16.61 5.24
N GLY A 51 -2.77 16.70 3.90
CA GLY A 51 -3.87 17.19 3.07
C GLY A 51 -4.97 16.16 2.81
N THR A 52 -4.64 14.86 2.90
CA THR A 52 -5.59 13.76 2.70
C THR A 52 -6.09 13.15 4.01
N TYR A 53 -5.85 13.80 5.14
CA TYR A 53 -6.28 13.29 6.44
C TYR A 53 -7.79 13.41 6.58
N ASP A 54 -8.47 12.27 6.61
CA ASP A 54 -9.90 12.19 6.92
C ASP A 54 -10.12 11.25 8.11
N ARG A 55 -10.58 11.84 9.22
CA ARG A 55 -10.85 11.11 10.47
C ARG A 55 -11.93 10.05 10.30
N LYS A 56 -12.93 10.28 9.44
CA LYS A 56 -14.02 9.33 9.17
C LYS A 56 -13.45 8.11 8.44
N ARG A 57 -12.71 8.35 7.36
CA ARG A 57 -12.09 7.27 6.58
C ARG A 57 -11.09 6.44 7.38
N ILE A 58 -10.32 7.08 8.27
CA ILE A 58 -9.42 6.38 9.19
C ILE A 58 -10.19 5.45 10.14
N ARG A 59 -11.29 5.93 10.73
CA ARG A 59 -12.14 5.10 11.60
C ARG A 59 -12.72 3.90 10.86
N ASN A 60 -13.24 4.11 9.66
CA ASN A 60 -13.79 3.03 8.83
C ASN A 60 -12.70 2.01 8.48
N THR A 61 -11.48 2.47 8.17
CA THR A 61 -10.34 1.60 7.89
C THR A 61 -9.92 0.79 9.12
N ILE A 62 -9.92 1.40 10.31
CA ILE A 62 -9.66 0.67 11.56
C ILE A 62 -10.74 -0.40 11.79
N PHE A 63 -12.01 -0.08 11.54
CA PHE A 63 -13.10 -1.03 11.64
C PHE A 63 -12.90 -2.20 10.67
N PHE A 64 -12.68 -1.92 9.38
CA PHE A 64 -12.38 -2.91 8.34
C PHE A 64 -11.24 -3.86 8.75
N LEU A 65 -10.13 -3.32 9.25
CA LEU A 65 -8.98 -4.14 9.69
C LEU A 65 -9.30 -4.99 10.91
N ASN A 66 -10.08 -4.47 11.86
CA ASN A 66 -10.49 -5.26 13.03
C ASN A 66 -11.49 -6.37 12.63
N THR A 67 -12.36 -6.13 11.66
CA THR A 67 -13.25 -7.16 11.08
C THR A 67 -12.42 -8.25 10.41
N ALA A 68 -11.45 -7.87 9.58
CA ALA A 68 -10.52 -8.81 8.93
C ALA A 68 -9.71 -9.64 9.95
N ALA A 69 -9.40 -9.08 11.12
CA ALA A 69 -8.71 -9.81 12.19
C ALA A 69 -9.60 -10.82 12.93
N ARG A 70 -10.91 -10.60 12.94
CA ARG A 70 -11.88 -11.38 13.73
C ARG A 70 -12.53 -12.49 12.91
N GLU A 71 -12.85 -12.21 11.65
CA GLU A 71 -13.68 -13.07 10.80
C GLU A 71 -12.95 -13.42 9.51
N ALA A 72 -13.14 -14.64 9.03
CA ALA A 72 -12.66 -15.07 7.72
C ALA A 72 -13.69 -14.64 6.66
N GLY A 73 -13.62 -13.37 6.25
CA GLY A 73 -14.52 -12.76 5.27
C GLY A 73 -13.79 -12.17 4.05
N LEU A 74 -14.54 -11.41 3.26
CA LEU A 74 -14.01 -10.70 2.08
C LEU A 74 -12.94 -9.68 2.48
N GLU A 75 -13.06 -9.05 3.64
CA GLU A 75 -12.10 -8.09 4.18
C GLU A 75 -10.72 -8.73 4.34
N THR A 76 -10.70 -9.98 4.81
CA THR A 76 -9.48 -10.77 5.03
C THR A 76 -8.85 -11.15 3.70
N ASP A 77 -9.64 -11.52 2.71
CA ASP A 77 -9.14 -11.88 1.38
C ASP A 77 -8.66 -10.66 0.58
N ILE A 78 -9.37 -9.54 0.68
CA ILE A 78 -8.92 -8.24 0.16
C ILE A 78 -7.59 -7.87 0.80
N LEU A 79 -7.47 -7.94 2.14
CA LEU A 79 -6.23 -7.61 2.83
C LEU A 79 -5.07 -8.51 2.43
N LYS A 80 -5.29 -9.83 2.30
CA LYS A 80 -4.26 -10.76 1.80
C LYS A 80 -3.77 -10.37 0.41
N ASN A 81 -4.70 -10.02 -0.49
CA ASN A 81 -4.37 -9.60 -1.84
C ASN A 81 -3.55 -8.29 -1.83
N LEU A 82 -3.97 -7.29 -1.05
CA LEU A 82 -3.25 -6.04 -0.88
C LEU A 82 -1.81 -6.27 -0.42
N VAL A 83 -1.64 -7.09 0.63
CA VAL A 83 -0.32 -7.39 1.19
C VAL A 83 0.54 -8.18 0.19
N ARG A 84 -0.07 -9.11 -0.55
CA ARG A 84 0.63 -9.87 -1.59
C ARG A 84 1.15 -8.95 -2.69
N VAL A 85 0.30 -8.10 -3.25
CA VAL A 85 0.69 -7.15 -4.32
C VAL A 85 1.76 -6.17 -3.82
N ALA A 86 1.61 -5.64 -2.60
CA ALA A 86 2.62 -4.76 -1.99
C ALA A 86 3.97 -5.46 -1.82
N TRP A 87 3.96 -6.74 -1.42
CA TRP A 87 5.19 -7.54 -1.32
C TRP A 87 5.84 -7.80 -2.67
N GLU A 88 5.06 -8.18 -3.69
CA GLU A 88 5.53 -8.42 -5.05
C GLU A 88 6.15 -7.15 -5.65
N ARG A 89 5.45 -6.00 -5.57
CA ARG A 89 5.96 -4.69 -6.03
C ARG A 89 7.31 -4.36 -5.41
N ARG A 90 7.48 -4.64 -4.12
CA ARG A 90 8.73 -4.36 -3.41
C ARG A 90 9.84 -5.33 -3.78
N ASN A 91 9.53 -6.62 -3.95
CA ASN A 91 10.52 -7.58 -4.41
C ASN A 91 11.02 -7.26 -5.82
N LEU A 92 10.12 -6.85 -6.72
CA LEU A 92 10.47 -6.40 -8.07
C LEU A 92 11.39 -5.17 -8.08
N ARG A 93 11.24 -4.27 -7.09
CA ARG A 93 12.06 -3.05 -6.95
C ARG A 93 13.36 -3.25 -6.17
N GLY A 94 13.39 -4.16 -5.20
CA GLY A 94 14.44 -4.23 -4.17
C GLY A 94 15.30 -5.49 -4.15
N ARG A 95 14.97 -6.53 -4.93
CA ARG A 95 15.73 -7.80 -5.00
C ARG A 95 16.14 -8.16 -6.43
N ARG A 96 16.59 -7.18 -7.21
CA ARG A 96 17.41 -7.53 -8.38
C ARG A 96 18.82 -7.76 -7.88
N ASP A 97 19.29 -8.99 -8.04
CA ASP A 97 20.70 -9.33 -7.79
C ASP A 97 21.57 -8.31 -8.54
N TRP A 98 22.64 -7.83 -7.89
CA TRP A 98 23.54 -6.85 -8.49
C TRP A 98 24.08 -7.34 -9.83
N HIS A 99 24.31 -8.65 -9.94
CA HIS A 99 24.71 -9.28 -11.21
C HIS A 99 23.65 -9.17 -12.31
N VAL A 100 22.36 -9.25 -11.97
CA VAL A 100 21.25 -9.07 -12.91
C VAL A 100 21.15 -7.62 -13.36
N LEU A 101 21.28 -6.66 -12.43
CA LEU A 101 21.29 -5.23 -12.75
C LEU A 101 22.47 -4.85 -13.67
N MET A 102 23.65 -5.41 -13.42
CA MET A 102 24.82 -5.16 -14.26
C MET A 102 24.63 -5.74 -15.66
N LYS A 103 24.14 -6.98 -15.78
CA LYS A 103 23.79 -7.57 -17.09
C LYS A 103 22.69 -6.79 -17.82
N GLU A 104 21.67 -6.32 -17.11
CA GLU A 104 20.62 -5.47 -17.71
C GLU A 104 21.20 -4.15 -18.22
N LYS A 105 22.08 -3.48 -17.47
CA LYS A 105 22.75 -2.25 -17.92
C LYS A 105 23.65 -2.48 -19.14
N GLU A 106 24.40 -3.58 -19.17
CA GLU A 106 25.21 -3.98 -20.35
C GLU A 106 24.33 -4.24 -21.58
N MET A 107 23.16 -4.88 -21.38
CA MET A 107 22.20 -5.19 -22.43
C MET A 107 21.39 -3.96 -22.88
N GLU A 108 21.04 -3.05 -21.98
CA GLU A 108 20.38 -1.77 -22.28
C GLU A 108 21.28 -0.84 -23.10
N GLY A 109 22.59 -0.83 -22.82
CA GLY A 109 23.58 -0.15 -23.66
C GLY A 109 23.63 -0.67 -25.10
N ARG A 110 23.31 -1.97 -25.31
CA ARG A 110 23.24 -2.61 -26.63
C ARG A 110 21.88 -2.46 -27.33
N LYS A 111 20.77 -2.42 -26.59
CA LYS A 111 19.39 -2.46 -27.13
C LYS A 111 18.74 -1.10 -27.42
N LYS A 112 19.31 0.02 -26.96
CA LYS A 112 18.72 1.37 -27.09
C LYS A 112 18.52 1.90 -28.51
N LYS A 113 18.92 1.17 -29.56
CA LYS A 113 18.81 1.68 -30.94
C LYS A 113 17.44 1.52 -31.59
N ASN A 114 16.58 0.53 -31.25
CA ASN A 114 15.37 0.26 -32.06
C ASN A 114 14.13 -0.33 -31.34
N LEU A 115 14.01 -0.28 -30.00
CA LEU A 115 12.83 -0.85 -29.31
C LEU A 115 11.79 0.23 -28.96
N LEU A 116 10.59 0.07 -29.52
CA LEU A 116 9.40 0.82 -29.11
C LEU A 116 9.14 0.59 -27.60
N PRO A 117 8.70 1.62 -26.85
CA PRO A 117 8.40 1.45 -25.44
C PRO A 117 7.25 0.45 -25.26
N ASP A 118 7.48 -0.58 -24.43
CA ASP A 118 6.46 -1.59 -24.10
C ASP A 118 5.22 -0.88 -23.52
N PRO A 119 4.04 -0.99 -24.16
CA PRO A 119 2.82 -0.29 -23.72
C PRO A 119 2.29 -0.78 -22.37
N ILE A 120 2.73 -1.97 -21.95
CA ILE A 120 2.37 -2.61 -20.69
C ILE A 120 3.21 -2.07 -19.53
N LYS A 121 4.46 -1.66 -19.81
CA LYS A 121 5.44 -1.33 -18.77
C LYS A 121 4.99 -0.07 -18.02
N GLY A 122 4.69 -0.24 -16.73
CA GLY A 122 4.17 0.83 -15.87
C GLY A 122 2.64 0.97 -15.82
N ARG A 123 1.88 0.27 -16.67
CA ARG A 123 0.40 0.16 -16.59
C ARG A 123 -0.07 -1.15 -15.96
N GLU A 124 0.85 -2.02 -15.56
CA GLU A 124 0.62 -3.36 -15.00
C GLU A 124 -0.42 -3.39 -13.86
N TYR A 125 -0.49 -2.33 -13.06
CA TYR A 125 -1.39 -2.26 -11.92
C TYR A 125 -2.51 -1.21 -12.05
N GLU A 126 -2.71 -0.60 -13.22
CA GLU A 126 -3.67 0.49 -13.40
C GLU A 126 -5.10 0.07 -13.02
N HIS A 127 -5.53 -1.11 -13.49
CA HIS A 127 -6.85 -1.65 -13.15
C HIS A 127 -6.99 -1.96 -11.66
N TYR A 128 -5.93 -2.49 -11.05
CA TYR A 128 -5.90 -2.80 -9.61
C TYR A 128 -5.97 -1.53 -8.75
N GLU A 129 -5.25 -0.47 -9.14
CA GLU A 129 -5.30 0.81 -8.43
C GLU A 129 -6.66 1.48 -8.58
N ARG A 130 -7.29 1.35 -9.76
CA ARG A 130 -8.63 1.85 -10.01
C ARG A 130 -9.69 1.13 -9.16
N THR A 131 -9.61 -0.19 -9.00
CA THR A 131 -10.55 -0.93 -8.14
C THR A 131 -10.37 -0.59 -6.67
N ILE A 132 -9.14 -0.39 -6.20
CA ILE A 132 -8.89 0.08 -4.84
C ILE A 132 -9.44 1.50 -4.63
N ALA A 133 -9.26 2.39 -5.60
CA ALA A 133 -9.83 3.74 -5.54
C ALA A 133 -11.37 3.69 -5.42
N MET A 134 -12.02 2.87 -6.25
CA MET A 134 -13.48 2.66 -6.16
C MET A 134 -13.90 2.09 -4.80
N LEU A 135 -13.16 1.11 -4.27
CA LEU A 135 -13.43 0.53 -2.95
C LEU A 135 -13.31 1.58 -1.84
N ASN A 136 -12.26 2.39 -1.90
CA ASN A 136 -12.02 3.47 -0.95
C ASN A 136 -13.12 4.53 -0.99
N ASP A 137 -13.67 4.84 -2.17
CA ASP A 137 -14.73 5.81 -2.28
C ASP A 137 -16.09 5.24 -1.86
N MET A 138 -16.39 3.97 -2.18
CA MET A 138 -17.65 3.34 -1.78
C MET A 138 -17.75 3.09 -0.27
N MET A 139 -16.66 2.62 0.36
CA MET A 139 -16.64 2.29 1.79
C MET A 139 -16.01 3.40 2.65
N GLU A 140 -15.66 4.53 2.04
CA GLU A 140 -14.93 5.62 2.69
C GLU A 140 -13.71 5.09 3.45
N LEU A 141 -12.79 4.43 2.75
CA LEU A 141 -11.56 3.86 3.32
C LEU A 141 -10.30 4.61 2.88
N CYS A 142 -9.19 4.26 3.53
CA CYS A 142 -7.84 4.75 3.24
C CYS A 142 -6.88 3.60 2.91
N LEU A 143 -7.29 2.66 2.06
CA LEU A 143 -6.42 1.56 1.61
C LEU A 143 -5.46 2.04 0.51
N ARG A 144 -4.27 1.44 0.45
CA ARG A 144 -3.20 1.75 -0.53
C ARG A 144 -2.47 0.48 -0.94
#